data_AF-H2LH65-F1
#
_entry.id   AF-H2LH65-F1
#
_cell.length_a   1.000
_cell.length_b   1.000
_cell.length_c   1.000
_cell.angle_alpha   90.00
_cell.angle_beta   90.00
_cell.angle_gamma   90.00
#
_symmetry.space_group_name_H-M   'P 1'
#
loop_
_entity.id
_entity.type
_entity.pdbx_description
1 polymer ?
#
loop_
_entity_poly.entity_id
_entity_poly.type
_entity_poly.pdbx_seq_one_letter_code
_entity_poly.pdbx_strand_id
1 'polypeptide(L)'
;MPETAEAVSATLTTNRNCTIEITNGSSHCLINPKVYMSSGFCYHPPQPTIRTTMTEVCSFTKDDHTATGAVGLLTYDLLHMQSRVCSQRMAIMFSVPFDYNLYKNRLAVGVVDPSTACDKHLYEQMYDGKDLGNFARSDENGCGLEHRATSVDLRATMSAVGKAIVKVEIYDKMHH
;
A
#
# COMPACT_ATOMS: atom_id res chain seq x y z
N MET A 1 5.27 21.57 8.19
CA MET A 1 4.49 20.99 7.08
C MET A 1 4.40 19.49 7.32
N PRO A 2 3.28 18.82 6.99
CA PRO A 2 3.24 17.37 7.02
C PRO A 2 4.33 16.82 6.09
N GLU A 3 4.93 15.70 6.48
CA GLU A 3 5.97 15.05 5.70
C GLU A 3 5.32 14.39 4.47
N THR A 4 5.85 14.68 3.27
CA THR A 4 5.33 14.14 1.99
C THR A 4 6.15 12.94 1.53
N ALA A 5 5.58 12.03 0.75
CA ALA A 5 6.34 10.91 0.17
C ALA A 5 7.58 11.36 -0.63
N GLU A 6 7.51 12.47 -1.37
CA GLU A 6 8.65 12.99 -2.14
C GLU A 6 9.82 13.38 -1.23
N ALA A 7 9.53 14.07 -0.12
CA ALA A 7 10.53 14.46 0.87
C ALA A 7 11.17 13.24 1.55
N VAL A 8 10.38 12.25 1.97
CA VAL A 8 10.91 11.01 2.57
C VAL A 8 11.75 10.24 1.55
N SER A 9 11.24 10.06 0.33
CA SER A 9 11.93 9.34 -0.74
C SER A 9 13.29 9.98 -1.08
N ALA A 10 13.39 11.31 -1.01
CA ALA A 10 14.64 12.03 -1.24
C ALA A 10 15.74 11.70 -0.20
N THR A 11 15.37 11.30 1.02
CA THR A 11 16.32 10.89 2.07
C THR A 11 16.86 9.47 1.86
N LEU A 12 16.17 8.63 1.07
CA LEU A 12 16.57 7.25 0.83
C LEU A 12 17.69 7.19 -0.22
N THR A 13 18.82 6.62 0.17
CA THR A 13 20.02 6.52 -0.68
C THR A 13 20.04 5.27 -1.56
N THR A 14 19.22 4.26 -1.24
CA THR A 14 19.15 3.01 -2.00
C THR A 14 18.53 3.22 -3.39
N ASN A 15 18.91 2.37 -4.34
CA ASN A 15 18.44 2.44 -5.72
C ASN A 15 17.10 1.73 -5.95
N ARG A 16 16.64 0.90 -5.00
CA ARG A 16 15.31 0.29 -4.99
C ARG A 16 14.64 0.52 -3.64
N ASN A 17 13.58 1.31 -3.66
CA ASN A 17 12.74 1.56 -2.51
C ASN A 17 11.31 1.90 -2.97
N CYS A 18 10.39 1.85 -2.02
CA CYS A 18 9.00 2.21 -2.17
C CYS A 18 8.61 3.10 -1.00
N THR A 19 8.20 4.34 -1.27
CA THR A 19 7.63 5.24 -0.27
C THR A 19 6.13 5.32 -0.49
N ILE A 20 5.34 5.07 0.55
CA ILE A 20 3.88 5.05 0.48
C ILE A 20 3.34 6.20 1.30
N GLU A 21 2.55 7.06 0.67
CA GLU A 21 1.75 8.11 1.30
C GLU A 21 0.28 7.68 1.31
N ILE A 22 -0.34 7.69 2.49
CA ILE A 22 -1.72 7.26 2.69
C ILE A 22 -2.52 8.45 3.19
N THR A 23 -3.45 8.93 2.38
CA THR A 23 -4.41 9.99 2.72
C THR A 23 -5.74 9.37 3.11
N ASN A 24 -6.16 9.56 4.36
CA ASN A 24 -7.41 9.03 4.86
C ASN A 24 -8.53 10.08 4.81
N GLY A 25 -9.35 10.06 3.76
CA GLY A 25 -10.54 10.88 3.60
C GLY A 25 -11.85 10.21 4.06
N SER A 26 -11.78 9.07 4.76
CA SER A 26 -12.96 8.32 5.21
C SER A 26 -13.34 8.61 6.66
N SER A 27 -14.48 8.06 7.07
CA SER A 27 -14.96 7.99 8.46
C SER A 27 -14.28 6.90 9.31
N HIS A 28 -13.30 6.18 8.75
CA HIS A 28 -12.60 5.08 9.41
C HIS A 28 -11.22 5.53 9.90
N CYS A 29 -10.77 5.06 11.07
CA CYS A 29 -9.37 5.10 11.44
C CYS A 29 -8.67 3.85 10.92
N LEU A 30 -7.51 4.01 10.30
CA LEU A 30 -6.66 2.89 9.90
C LEU A 30 -5.82 2.53 11.13
N ILE A 31 -5.94 1.30 11.62
CA ILE A 31 -5.23 0.81 12.81
C ILE A 31 -4.55 -0.52 12.52
N ASN A 32 -3.72 -0.98 13.47
CA ASN A 32 -3.05 -2.29 13.41
C ASN A 32 -2.29 -2.53 12.10
N PRO A 33 -1.32 -1.66 11.72
CA PRO A 33 -0.52 -1.91 10.54
C PRO A 33 0.20 -3.24 10.66
N LYS A 34 0.13 -4.04 9.59
CA LYS A 34 0.96 -5.25 9.42
C LYS A 34 1.70 -5.16 8.11
N VAL A 35 2.95 -5.62 8.13
CA VAL A 35 3.84 -5.62 6.98
C VAL A 35 4.33 -7.04 6.74
N TYR A 36 4.20 -7.49 5.50
CA TYR A 36 4.90 -8.66 4.98
C TYR A 36 5.87 -8.20 3.90
N MET A 37 7.15 -8.55 4.05
CA MET A 37 8.17 -8.29 3.04
C MET A 37 8.56 -9.60 2.38
N SER A 38 8.37 -9.66 1.06
CA SER A 38 8.90 -10.76 0.24
C SER A 38 10.38 -10.53 -0.07
N SER A 39 10.77 -9.26 -0.24
CA SER A 39 12.16 -8.85 -0.48
C SER A 39 12.40 -7.44 0.07
N GLY A 40 13.55 -7.23 0.72
CA GLY A 40 13.85 -6.00 1.43
C GLY A 40 13.23 -5.94 2.83
N PHE A 41 13.21 -4.75 3.40
CA PHE A 41 12.73 -4.51 4.76
C PHE A 41 12.00 -3.17 4.91
N CYS A 42 11.31 -3.02 6.02
CA CYS A 42 10.63 -1.79 6.42
C CYS A 42 11.65 -0.80 6.98
N TYR A 43 11.81 0.36 6.34
CA TYR A 43 12.79 1.37 6.72
C TYR A 43 12.17 2.45 7.63
N HIS A 44 11.10 3.09 7.16
CA HIS A 44 10.26 3.96 7.97
C HIS A 44 8.95 3.22 8.24
N PRO A 45 8.65 2.84 9.50
CA PRO A 45 7.50 2.01 9.81
C PRO A 45 6.17 2.74 9.52
N PRO A 46 5.12 2.02 9.08
CA PRO A 46 3.78 2.58 8.99
C PRO A 46 3.31 3.11 10.34
N GLN A 47 2.61 4.24 10.32
CA GLN A 47 2.05 4.81 11.54
C GLN A 47 1.07 3.84 12.21
N PRO A 48 1.13 3.65 13.54
CA PRO A 48 0.22 2.74 14.24
C PRO A 48 -1.27 3.09 14.06
N THR A 49 -1.58 4.35 13.81
CA THR A 49 -2.94 4.83 13.56
C THR A 49 -2.92 6.00 12.58
N ILE A 50 -3.73 5.92 11.53
CA ILE A 50 -4.01 7.03 10.62
C ILE A 50 -5.45 7.47 10.85
N ARG A 51 -5.61 8.62 11.51
CA ARG A 51 -6.94 9.18 11.83
C ARG A 51 -7.61 9.71 10.57
N THR A 52 -8.92 9.91 10.66
CA THR A 52 -9.69 10.58 9.60
C THR A 52 -9.07 11.93 9.28
N THR A 53 -9.05 12.32 8.01
CA THR A 53 -8.45 13.56 7.45
C THR A 53 -6.93 13.69 7.59
N MET A 54 -6.23 12.66 8.08
CA MET A 54 -4.78 12.67 8.18
C MET A 54 -4.12 12.02 6.97
N THR A 55 -2.88 12.43 6.71
CA THR A 55 -1.98 11.84 5.72
C THR A 55 -0.72 11.40 6.42
N GLU A 56 -0.29 10.16 6.18
CA GLU A 56 0.90 9.60 6.80
C GLU A 56 1.76 8.89 5.76
N VAL A 57 3.06 8.82 6.04
CA VAL A 57 4.07 8.27 5.12
C VAL A 57 4.84 7.13 5.77
N CYS A 58 5.18 6.12 4.97
CA CYS A 58 6.10 5.04 5.35
C CYS A 58 6.96 4.63 4.17
N SER A 59 8.04 3.88 4.40
CA SER A 59 8.91 3.46 3.31
C SER A 59 9.59 2.13 3.53
N PHE A 60 9.82 1.43 2.42
CA PHE A 60 10.40 0.11 2.34
C PHE A 60 11.58 0.14 1.37
N THR A 61 12.65 -0.58 1.69
CA THR A 61 13.87 -0.57 0.88
C THR A 61 14.40 -1.97 0.67
N LYS A 62 15.18 -2.16 -0.39
CA LYS A 62 15.94 -3.40 -0.63
C LYS A 62 16.94 -3.68 0.48
N ASP A 63 17.36 -4.94 0.57
CA ASP A 63 18.45 -5.37 1.44
C ASP A 63 19.80 -4.87 0.92
N ASP A 64 20.75 -4.56 1.78
CA ASP A 64 22.05 -4.06 1.37
C ASP A 64 22.85 -5.12 0.57
N HIS A 65 23.68 -4.66 -0.37
CA HIS A 65 24.64 -5.48 -1.14
C HIS A 65 24.06 -6.68 -1.93
N THR A 66 22.75 -6.74 -2.14
CA THR A 66 22.09 -7.80 -2.92
C THR A 66 21.41 -7.24 -4.17
N ALA A 67 21.25 -8.04 -5.23
CA ALA A 67 20.53 -7.65 -6.45
C ALA A 67 19.01 -7.84 -6.30
N THR A 68 18.45 -7.33 -5.20
CA THR A 68 17.03 -7.50 -4.82
C THR A 68 16.25 -6.18 -4.90
N GLY A 69 14.92 -6.31 -4.90
CA GLY A 69 13.99 -5.19 -4.96
C GLY A 69 13.47 -4.77 -3.59
N ALA A 70 12.46 -3.90 -3.58
CA ALA A 70 11.62 -3.63 -2.42
C ALA A 70 10.21 -4.12 -2.74
N VAL A 71 9.82 -5.24 -2.14
CA VAL A 71 8.62 -5.99 -2.51
C VAL A 71 7.88 -6.45 -1.27
N GLY A 72 6.64 -6.03 -1.13
CA GLY A 72 5.89 -6.32 0.08
C GLY A 72 4.40 -5.98 0.01
N LEU A 73 3.79 -6.14 1.18
CA LEU A 73 2.38 -5.99 1.45
C LEU A 73 2.22 -5.24 2.77
N LEU A 74 1.39 -4.21 2.76
CA LEU A 74 0.99 -3.43 3.93
C LEU A 74 -0.53 -3.57 4.11
N THR A 75 -0.98 -3.89 5.32
CA THR A 75 -2.40 -3.92 5.63
C THR A 75 -2.75 -3.05 6.83
N TYR A 76 -3.96 -2.47 6.80
CA TYR A 76 -4.55 -1.75 7.92
C TYR A 76 -5.98 -2.21 8.18
N ASP A 77 -6.34 -2.33 9.45
CA ASP A 77 -7.72 -2.53 9.89
C ASP A 77 -8.50 -1.22 9.78
N LEU A 78 -9.70 -1.28 9.21
CA LEU A 78 -10.60 -0.14 9.06
C LEU A 78 -11.58 -0.09 10.24
N LEU A 79 -11.24 0.72 11.25
CA LEU A 79 -12.08 0.94 12.42
C LEU A 79 -13.06 2.08 12.16
N HIS A 80 -14.35 1.78 12.02
CA HIS A 80 -15.36 2.82 11.86
C HIS A 80 -15.52 3.63 13.16
N MET A 81 -15.42 4.95 13.09
CA MET A 81 -15.26 5.80 14.28
C MET A 81 -16.50 5.88 15.16
N GLN A 82 -17.71 5.81 14.58
CA GLN A 82 -18.95 5.88 15.34
C GLN A 82 -19.34 4.53 15.96
N SER A 83 -19.33 3.47 15.15
CA SER A 83 -19.75 2.14 15.59
C SER A 83 -18.65 1.39 16.35
N ARG A 84 -17.39 1.83 16.25
CA ARG A 84 -16.20 1.16 16.83
C ARG A 84 -16.02 -0.29 16.35
N VAL A 85 -16.56 -0.62 15.18
CA VAL A 85 -16.44 -1.94 14.57
C VAL A 85 -15.32 -1.91 13.53
N CYS A 86 -14.48 -2.95 13.54
CA CYS A 86 -13.56 -3.26 12.46
C CYS A 86 -14.16 -4.37 11.61
N SER A 87 -14.71 -4.01 10.45
CA SER A 87 -15.40 -4.94 9.55
C SER A 87 -14.57 -5.29 8.31
N GLN A 88 -13.51 -4.52 8.04
CA GLN A 88 -12.74 -4.65 6.82
C GLN A 88 -11.26 -4.34 7.06
N ARG A 89 -10.38 -4.91 6.23
CA ARG A 89 -8.94 -4.65 6.23
C ARG A 89 -8.51 -4.18 4.85
N MET A 90 -7.90 -3.00 4.78
CA MET A 90 -7.24 -2.53 3.56
C MET A 90 -5.94 -3.31 3.37
N ALA A 91 -5.62 -3.62 2.12
CA ALA A 91 -4.34 -4.20 1.70
C ALA A 91 -3.73 -3.37 0.55
N ILE A 92 -2.43 -3.09 0.65
CA ILE A 92 -1.62 -2.39 -0.35
C ILE A 92 -0.40 -3.29 -0.66
N MET A 93 -0.36 -3.87 -1.86
CA MET A 93 0.77 -4.62 -2.37
C MET A 93 1.59 -3.74 -3.30
N PHE A 94 2.90 -3.74 -3.12
CA PHE A 94 3.84 -3.04 -3.99
C PHE A 94 5.00 -3.95 -4.35
N SER A 95 5.47 -3.83 -5.58
CA SER A 95 6.67 -4.53 -6.06
C SER A 95 7.52 -3.57 -6.86
N VAL A 96 8.75 -3.34 -6.38
CA VAL A 96 9.79 -2.56 -7.05
C VAL A 96 10.97 -3.49 -7.35
N PRO A 97 11.02 -4.14 -8.52
CA PRO A 97 12.04 -5.15 -8.84
C PRO A 97 13.42 -4.51 -9.06
N PHE A 98 14.48 -5.30 -8.86
CA PHE A 98 15.84 -4.86 -9.19
C PHE A 98 16.04 -4.71 -10.70
N ASP A 99 15.69 -5.73 -11.49
CA ASP A 99 15.91 -5.75 -12.93
C ASP A 99 14.66 -5.30 -13.71
N TYR A 100 14.72 -4.08 -14.25
CA TYR A 100 13.64 -3.53 -15.07
C TYR A 100 13.67 -3.98 -16.53
N ASN A 101 14.70 -4.72 -16.97
CA ASN A 101 14.68 -5.32 -18.31
C ASN A 101 13.67 -6.47 -18.38
N LEU A 102 13.46 -7.15 -17.25
CA LEU A 102 12.60 -8.33 -17.14
C LEU A 102 11.26 -8.04 -16.45
N TYR A 103 11.23 -7.08 -15.51
CA TYR A 103 10.08 -6.81 -14.67
C TYR A 103 9.70 -5.34 -14.66
N LYS A 104 8.47 -5.02 -14.25
CA LYS A 104 7.99 -3.65 -14.05
C LYS A 104 7.52 -3.48 -12.61
N ASN A 105 7.44 -2.23 -12.18
CA ASN A 105 6.72 -1.91 -10.95
C ASN A 105 5.29 -2.41 -11.04
N ARG A 106 4.77 -2.94 -9.93
CA ARG A 106 3.42 -3.45 -9.83
C ARG A 106 2.80 -2.99 -8.53
N LEU A 107 1.55 -2.55 -8.63
CA LEU A 107 0.74 -2.08 -7.51
C LEU A 107 -0.57 -2.85 -7.50
N ALA A 108 -1.01 -3.28 -6.32
CA ALA A 108 -2.38 -3.71 -6.12
C ALA A 108 -2.93 -3.15 -4.81
N VAL A 109 -4.21 -2.77 -4.81
CA VAL A 109 -4.93 -2.32 -3.62
C VAL A 109 -6.26 -3.04 -3.52
N GLY A 110 -6.73 -3.27 -2.31
CA GLY A 110 -8.04 -3.86 -2.11
C GLY A 110 -8.48 -3.91 -0.67
N VAL A 111 -9.68 -4.46 -0.46
CA VAL A 111 -10.28 -4.60 0.86
C VAL A 111 -10.66 -6.06 1.08
N VAL A 112 -10.19 -6.63 2.17
CA VAL A 112 -10.37 -8.03 2.55
C VAL A 112 -11.05 -8.16 3.91
N ASP A 113 -11.43 -9.38 4.26
CA ASP A 113 -11.94 -9.70 5.59
C ASP A 113 -10.87 -9.46 6.67
N PRO A 114 -11.21 -8.91 7.85
CA PRO A 114 -10.27 -8.68 8.95
C PRO A 114 -9.51 -9.92 9.42
N SER A 115 -10.07 -11.13 9.21
CA SER A 115 -9.41 -12.40 9.52
C SER A 115 -8.29 -12.76 8.53
N THR A 116 -8.25 -12.13 7.35
CA THR A 116 -7.23 -12.38 6.34
C THR A 116 -5.87 -11.91 6.84
N ALA A 117 -4.90 -12.82 6.90
CA ALA A 117 -3.56 -12.54 7.40
C ALA A 117 -2.75 -11.69 6.41
N CYS A 118 -1.88 -10.83 6.95
CA CYS A 118 -0.86 -10.12 6.16
C CYS A 118 0.35 -11.04 6.02
N ASP A 119 0.34 -11.89 5.00
CA ASP A 119 1.35 -12.93 4.80
C ASP A 119 1.69 -13.13 3.32
N LYS A 120 2.53 -14.16 3.08
CA LYS A 120 2.93 -14.57 1.74
C LYS A 120 1.74 -14.96 0.85
N HIS A 121 0.72 -15.60 1.42
CA HIS A 121 -0.42 -16.08 0.64
C HIS A 121 -1.24 -14.90 0.10
N LEU A 122 -1.57 -13.93 0.95
CA LEU A 122 -2.26 -12.71 0.52
C LEU A 122 -1.41 -11.92 -0.49
N TYR A 123 -0.09 -11.83 -0.27
CA TYR A 123 0.82 -11.20 -1.24
C TYR A 123 0.76 -11.86 -2.62
N GLU A 124 0.89 -13.19 -2.70
CA GLU A 124 0.84 -13.93 -3.97
C GLU A 124 -0.51 -13.79 -4.66
N GLN A 125 -1.61 -13.80 -3.89
CA GLN A 125 -2.95 -13.56 -4.41
C GLN A 125 -3.07 -12.17 -5.04
N MET A 126 -2.58 -11.13 -4.38
CA MET A 126 -2.60 -9.77 -4.95
C MET A 126 -1.65 -9.62 -6.13
N TYR A 127 -0.51 -10.33 -6.12
CA TYR A 127 0.53 -10.19 -7.14
C TYR A 127 0.17 -10.89 -8.45
N ASP A 128 -0.21 -12.17 -8.42
CA ASP A 128 -0.49 -13.00 -9.61
C ASP A 128 -1.82 -13.78 -9.52
N GLY A 129 -2.63 -13.54 -8.48
CA GLY A 129 -3.94 -14.17 -8.35
C GLY A 129 -4.86 -13.83 -9.52
N LYS A 130 -5.69 -14.82 -9.88
CA LYS A 130 -6.69 -14.72 -10.95
C LYS A 130 -8.00 -14.11 -10.49
N ASP A 131 -8.32 -14.25 -9.21
CA ASP A 131 -9.51 -13.65 -8.61
C ASP A 131 -9.17 -12.25 -8.10
N LEU A 132 -9.68 -11.25 -8.83
CA LEU A 132 -9.54 -9.83 -8.52
C LEU A 132 -10.81 -9.25 -7.90
N GLY A 133 -11.78 -10.07 -7.46
CA GLY A 133 -13.04 -9.55 -6.90
C GLY A 133 -12.83 -8.57 -5.74
N ASN A 134 -11.80 -8.82 -4.92
CA ASN A 134 -11.45 -8.00 -3.75
C ASN A 134 -10.27 -7.05 -3.98
N PHE A 135 -9.70 -7.00 -5.19
CA PHE A 135 -8.48 -6.24 -5.47
C PHE A 135 -8.52 -5.55 -6.83
N ALA A 136 -7.94 -4.38 -6.94
CA ALA A 136 -7.53 -3.82 -8.21
C ALA A 136 -6.00 -3.95 -8.32
N ARG A 137 -5.49 -4.32 -9.50
CA ARG A 137 -4.06 -4.42 -9.79
C ARG A 137 -3.72 -3.63 -11.04
N SER A 138 -2.58 -2.95 -11.02
CA SER A 138 -1.99 -2.30 -12.19
C SER A 138 -0.56 -2.76 -12.41
N ASP A 139 -0.28 -3.13 -13.66
CA ASP A 139 1.07 -3.32 -14.22
C ASP A 139 1.54 -2.05 -14.97
N GLU A 140 0.63 -1.10 -15.15
CA GLU A 140 0.89 0.22 -15.72
C GLU A 140 1.24 1.21 -14.63
N ASN A 141 2.29 2.00 -14.88
CA ASN A 141 2.81 2.98 -13.93
C ASN A 141 2.34 4.38 -14.29
N GLY A 142 2.10 5.21 -13.28
CA GLY A 142 1.62 6.60 -13.44
C GLY A 142 0.11 6.73 -13.70
N CYS A 143 -0.60 5.63 -13.90
CA CYS A 143 -2.06 5.60 -14.04
C CYS A 143 -2.74 5.38 -12.69
N GLY A 144 -3.96 5.91 -12.56
CA GLY A 144 -4.82 5.71 -11.39
C GLY A 144 -5.42 4.31 -11.35
N LEU A 145 -5.36 3.70 -10.17
CA LEU A 145 -5.97 2.42 -9.83
C LEU A 145 -7.12 2.68 -8.85
N GLU A 146 -8.32 2.23 -9.16
CA GLU A 146 -9.50 2.37 -8.27
C GLU A 146 -10.03 0.99 -7.88
N HIS A 147 -10.28 0.79 -6.58
CA HIS A 147 -10.98 -0.38 -6.06
C HIS A 147 -12.18 0.06 -5.24
N ARG A 148 -13.37 -0.41 -5.63
CA ARG A 148 -14.65 -0.05 -4.99
C ARG A 148 -15.10 -1.19 -4.10
N ALA A 149 -15.00 -1.03 -2.78
CA ALA A 149 -15.44 -2.03 -1.82
C ALA A 149 -16.85 -1.73 -1.31
N THR A 150 -17.27 -2.42 -0.25
CA THR A 150 -18.61 -2.26 0.33
C THR A 150 -18.76 -0.96 1.11
N SER A 151 -17.77 -0.57 1.92
CA SER A 151 -17.84 0.64 2.77
C SER A 151 -16.91 1.78 2.35
N VAL A 152 -15.81 1.47 1.65
CA VAL A 152 -14.80 2.44 1.24
C VAL A 152 -14.39 2.23 -0.22
N ASP A 153 -14.00 3.33 -0.87
CA ASP A 153 -13.33 3.32 -2.16
C ASP A 153 -11.85 3.63 -1.96
N LEU A 154 -10.99 2.85 -2.62
CA LEU A 154 -9.54 3.04 -2.64
C LEU A 154 -9.12 3.62 -3.98
N ARG A 155 -8.26 4.63 -3.96
CA ARG A 155 -7.56 5.13 -5.14
C ARG A 155 -6.07 5.08 -4.92
N ALA A 156 -5.32 4.66 -5.91
CA ALA A 156 -3.89 4.59 -5.79
C ALA A 156 -3.15 4.87 -7.09
N THR A 157 -1.94 5.38 -6.99
CA THR A 157 -1.01 5.53 -8.12
C THR A 157 0.38 5.10 -7.69
N MET A 158 1.20 4.65 -8.65
CA MET A 158 2.60 4.30 -8.42
C MET A 158 3.49 4.84 -9.54
N SER A 159 4.62 5.44 -9.19
CA SER A 159 5.63 5.87 -10.16
C SER A 159 6.40 4.67 -10.76
N ALA A 160 6.89 4.80 -12.00
CA ALA A 160 7.61 3.74 -12.70
C ALA A 160 9.09 3.55 -12.31
N VAL A 161 9.62 4.39 -11.42
CA VAL A 161 11.07 4.49 -11.15
C VAL A 161 11.52 3.55 -10.01
N GLY A 162 12.83 3.33 -9.89
CA GLY A 162 13.43 2.52 -8.82
C GLY A 162 13.23 3.07 -7.40
N LYS A 163 13.13 4.40 -7.26
CA LYS A 163 12.71 5.04 -6.01
C LYS A 163 11.21 5.32 -6.09
N ALA A 164 10.41 4.27 -5.97
CA ALA A 164 9.00 4.36 -6.28
C ALA A 164 8.25 5.15 -5.20
N ILE A 165 7.30 5.96 -5.63
CA ILE A 165 6.32 6.60 -4.77
C ILE A 165 4.95 5.98 -5.08
N VAL A 166 4.27 5.54 -4.03
CA VAL A 166 2.88 5.12 -4.05
C VAL A 166 2.05 6.13 -3.28
N LYS A 167 0.97 6.63 -3.89
CA LYS A 167 -0.02 7.46 -3.20
C LYS A 167 -1.31 6.69 -3.12
N VAL A 168 -1.89 6.60 -1.93
CA VAL A 168 -3.16 5.92 -1.69
C VAL A 168 -4.12 6.88 -1.00
N GLU A 169 -5.35 6.94 -1.51
CA GLU A 169 -6.44 7.70 -0.93
C GLU A 169 -7.57 6.74 -0.56
N ILE A 170 -8.14 6.95 0.62
CA ILE A 170 -9.31 6.24 1.14
C ILE A 170 -10.48 7.20 1.23
N TYR A 171 -11.64 6.80 0.74
CA TYR A 171 -12.89 7.55 0.84
C TYR A 171 -14.02 6.66 1.31
N ASP A 172 -15.00 7.21 2.03
CA ASP A 172 -16.26 6.50 2.26
C ASP A 172 -16.95 6.27 0.91
N LYS A 173 -17.59 5.12 0.77
CA LYS A 173 -18.36 4.80 -0.44
C LYS A 173 -19.49 5.82 -0.59
N MET A 174 -19.53 6.50 -1.74
CA MET A 174 -20.66 7.37 -2.04
C MET A 174 -21.88 6.50 -2.34
N HIS A 175 -22.90 6.58 -1.48
CA HIS A 175 -24.22 6.05 -1.79
C HIS A 175 -24.87 6.96 -2.83
N HIS A 176 -25.08 6.44 -4.05
CA HIS A 176 -26.00 7.02 -5.02
C HIS A 176 -27.42 6.52 -4.78
#